data_AF-A0A937M2F0-F1
#
_entry.id   AF-A0A937M2F0-F1
#
_cell.length_a   1.000
_cell.length_b   1.000
_cell.length_c   1.000
_cell.angle_alpha   90.00
_cell.angle_beta   90.00
_cell.angle_gamma   90.00
#
_symmetry.space_group_name_H-M   'P 1'
#
loop_
_entity.id
_entity.type
_entity.pdbx_description
1 polymer ?
#
loop_
_entity_poly.entity_id
_entity_poly.type
_entity_poly.pdbx_seq_one_letter_code
_entity_poly.pdbx_strand_id
1 'polypeptide(L)'
;MNTLNKTLDSIAKPFLGITPWLLRLSLGISFFLHGYGKLPLPPQNLVKWFESGGMPAPDVVASAVSIGEMAAGVGIILGGFFANNLGNLITRLSGGAVVVIMIGAFYLGHPEWFITPRLFKSEQIFLFTLGLYFAIRGNSKT
;
A
#
# COMPACT_ATOMS: atom_id res chain seq x y z
N MET A 1 8.97 -31.64 19.58
CA MET A 1 8.77 -30.22 19.21
C MET A 1 10.04 -29.55 18.68
N ASN A 2 11.20 -29.70 19.32
CA ASN A 2 12.45 -29.06 18.86
C ASN A 2 12.97 -29.55 17.48
N THR A 3 12.79 -30.83 17.13
CA THR A 3 13.26 -31.37 15.82
C THR A 3 12.42 -30.86 14.65
N LEU A 4 11.09 -30.77 14.83
CA LEU A 4 10.18 -30.24 13.81
C LEU A 4 10.48 -28.76 13.54
N ASN A 5 10.63 -27.95 14.58
CA ASN A 5 10.96 -26.52 14.42
C ASN A 5 12.29 -26.33 13.67
N LYS A 6 13.35 -27.04 14.07
CA LYS A 6 14.65 -26.99 13.38
C LYS A 6 14.56 -27.40 11.91
N THR A 7 13.71 -28.35 11.59
CA THR A 7 13.48 -28.79 10.20
C THR A 7 12.81 -27.68 9.40
N LEU A 8 11.76 -27.07 9.95
CA LEU A 8 11.06 -25.94 9.31
C LEU A 8 11.99 -24.72 9.13
N ASP A 9 12.81 -24.41 10.13
CA ASP A 9 13.80 -23.32 10.06
C ASP A 9 14.81 -23.56 8.93
N SER A 10 15.31 -24.79 8.80
CA SER A 10 16.26 -25.17 7.75
C SER A 10 15.65 -25.01 6.35
N ILE A 11 14.38 -25.41 6.19
CA ILE A 11 13.64 -25.25 4.93
C ILE A 11 13.40 -23.77 4.60
N ALA A 12 13.05 -22.95 5.60
CA ALA A 12 12.71 -21.55 5.41
C ALA A 12 13.93 -20.65 5.15
N LYS A 13 15.09 -20.98 5.74
CA LYS A 13 16.33 -20.18 5.68
C LYS A 13 16.70 -19.63 4.29
N PRO A 14 16.71 -20.41 3.19
CA PRO A 14 17.03 -19.88 1.86
C PRO A 14 16.02 -18.83 1.35
N PHE A 15 14.77 -18.84 1.83
CA PHE A 15 13.71 -17.94 1.37
C PHE A 15 13.64 -16.62 2.15
N LEU A 16 14.33 -16.51 3.30
CA LEU A 16 14.23 -15.33 4.17
C LEU A 16 14.57 -14.02 3.45
N GLY A 17 15.53 -14.04 2.52
CA GLY A 17 15.91 -12.86 1.73
C GLY A 17 14.82 -12.38 0.75
N ILE A 18 13.90 -13.25 0.36
CA ILE A 18 12.79 -12.95 -0.58
C ILE A 18 11.53 -12.52 0.17
N THR A 19 11.42 -12.83 1.46
CA THR A 19 10.21 -12.50 2.24
C THR A 19 9.80 -11.02 2.19
N PRO A 20 10.71 -10.02 2.23
CA PRO A 20 10.32 -8.62 2.08
C PRO A 20 9.80 -8.33 0.66
N TRP A 21 10.32 -9.01 -0.35
CA TRP A 21 9.89 -8.87 -1.75
C TRP A 21 8.48 -9.41 -1.98
N LEU A 22 8.06 -10.46 -1.26
CA LEU A 22 6.67 -10.93 -1.31
C LEU A 22 5.70 -9.82 -0.90
N LEU A 23 6.02 -9.09 0.17
CA LEU A 23 5.21 -7.97 0.66
C LEU A 23 5.31 -6.74 -0.26
N ARG A 24 6.49 -6.46 -0.81
CA ARG A 24 6.69 -5.33 -1.74
C ARG A 24 5.92 -5.50 -3.01
N LEU A 25 5.99 -6.68 -3.62
CA LEU A 25 5.35 -6.93 -4.90
C LEU A 25 3.83 -7.01 -4.74
N SER A 26 3.33 -7.64 -3.67
CA SER A 26 1.89 -7.69 -3.42
C SER A 26 1.30 -6.30 -3.20
N LEU A 27 1.88 -5.50 -2.29
CA LEU A 27 1.45 -4.12 -2.05
C LEU A 27 1.65 -3.26 -3.29
N GLY A 28 2.86 -3.26 -3.87
CA GLY A 28 3.24 -2.38 -4.96
C GLY A 28 2.40 -2.59 -6.21
N ILE A 29 2.18 -3.85 -6.60
CA ILE A 29 1.36 -4.20 -7.77
C ILE A 29 -0.11 -3.89 -7.49
N SER A 30 -0.67 -4.33 -6.35
CA SER A 30 -2.07 -4.05 -6.03
C SER A 30 -2.34 -2.53 -6.03
N PHE A 31 -1.52 -1.76 -5.30
CA PHE A 31 -1.73 -0.32 -5.19
C PHE A 31 -1.56 0.41 -6.53
N PHE A 32 -0.60 -0.04 -7.36
CA PHE A 32 -0.48 0.45 -8.72
C PHE A 32 -1.76 0.18 -9.54
N LEU A 33 -2.31 -1.04 -9.46
CA LEU A 33 -3.52 -1.41 -10.18
C LEU A 33 -4.75 -0.65 -9.67
N HIS A 34 -4.84 -0.34 -8.37
CA HIS A 34 -5.88 0.53 -7.82
C HIS A 34 -5.86 1.92 -8.47
N GLY A 35 -4.68 2.50 -8.66
CA GLY A 35 -4.55 3.79 -9.33
C GLY A 35 -4.73 3.70 -10.85
N TYR A 36 -4.14 2.69 -11.49
CA TYR A 36 -4.23 2.47 -12.94
C TYR A 36 -5.66 2.19 -13.41
N GLY A 37 -6.43 1.42 -12.63
CA GLY A 37 -7.83 1.12 -12.90
C GLY A 37 -8.76 2.33 -12.86
N LYS A 38 -8.26 3.51 -12.45
CA LYS A 38 -9.00 4.78 -12.44
C LYS A 38 -8.78 5.60 -13.71
N LEU A 39 -7.86 5.21 -14.60
CA LEU A 39 -7.63 5.93 -15.87
C LEU A 39 -8.84 5.82 -16.82
N PRO A 40 -9.05 6.81 -17.72
CA PRO A 40 -8.26 8.03 -17.93
C PRO A 40 -8.51 9.10 -16.83
N LEU A 41 -7.56 10.03 -16.70
CA LEU A 41 -7.70 11.16 -15.78
C LEU A 41 -8.50 12.31 -16.44
N PRO A 42 -9.37 13.02 -15.69
CA PRO A 42 -9.75 12.73 -14.31
C PRO A 42 -10.72 11.53 -14.22
N PRO A 43 -10.64 10.72 -13.15
CA PRO A 43 -11.43 9.50 -12.99
C PRO A 43 -12.90 9.82 -12.68
N GLN A 44 -13.73 9.87 -13.73
CA GLN A 44 -15.09 10.43 -13.68
C GLN A 44 -15.99 9.87 -12.56
N ASN A 45 -15.90 8.57 -12.26
CA ASN A 45 -16.67 7.96 -11.18
C ASN A 45 -16.24 8.47 -9.80
N LEU A 46 -14.93 8.64 -9.59
CA LEU A 46 -14.38 9.13 -8.33
C LEU A 46 -14.63 10.63 -8.17
N VAL A 47 -14.56 11.39 -9.27
CA VAL A 47 -14.91 12.83 -9.30
C VAL A 47 -16.35 13.04 -8.84
N LYS A 48 -17.32 12.35 -9.46
CA LYS A 48 -18.74 12.48 -9.08
C LYS A 48 -18.97 12.14 -7.61
N TRP A 49 -18.26 11.12 -7.12
CA TRP A 49 -18.36 10.73 -5.72
C TRP A 49 -17.79 11.80 -4.77
N PHE A 50 -16.61 12.33 -5.07
CA PHE A 50 -16.02 13.45 -4.32
C PHE A 50 -16.87 14.72 -4.38
N GLU A 51 -17.44 15.04 -5.54
CA GLU A 51 -18.37 16.16 -5.71
C GLU A 51 -19.63 15.98 -4.84
N SER A 52 -20.22 14.77 -4.81
CA SER A 52 -21.37 14.46 -3.96
C SER A 52 -21.06 14.55 -2.47
N GLY A 53 -19.80 14.33 -2.08
CA GLY A 53 -19.29 14.49 -0.72
C GLY A 53 -18.91 15.92 -0.37
N GLY A 54 -19.06 16.89 -1.27
CA GLY A 54 -18.72 18.30 -1.05
C GLY A 54 -17.21 18.60 -1.08
N MET A 55 -16.41 17.74 -1.70
CA MET A 55 -14.96 17.93 -1.78
C MET A 55 -14.59 19.09 -2.71
N PRO A 56 -13.71 20.02 -2.28
CA PRO A 56 -13.23 21.08 -3.17
C PRO A 56 -12.33 20.51 -4.27
N ALA A 57 -12.45 21.06 -5.49
CA ALA A 57 -11.67 20.66 -6.66
C ALA A 57 -11.64 19.12 -6.90
N PRO A 58 -12.81 18.46 -7.02
CA PRO A 58 -12.91 17.00 -7.05
C PRO A 58 -12.10 16.36 -8.19
N ASP A 59 -12.02 17.01 -9.36
CA ASP A 59 -11.19 16.55 -10.49
C ASP A 59 -9.71 16.44 -10.14
N VAL A 60 -9.20 17.46 -9.44
CA VAL A 60 -7.78 17.55 -9.07
C VAL A 60 -7.49 16.52 -7.98
N VAL A 61 -8.33 16.44 -6.96
CA VAL A 61 -8.12 15.49 -5.85
C VAL A 61 -8.24 14.05 -6.35
N ALA A 62 -9.25 13.73 -7.17
CA ALA A 62 -9.44 12.40 -7.72
C ALA A 62 -8.27 11.96 -8.61
N SER A 63 -7.76 12.88 -9.43
CA SER A 63 -6.56 12.63 -10.23
C SER A 63 -5.31 12.44 -9.36
N ALA A 64 -5.14 13.26 -8.32
CA ALA A 64 -4.03 13.16 -7.39
C ALA A 64 -4.04 11.83 -6.62
N VAL A 65 -5.22 11.31 -6.23
CA VAL A 65 -5.35 9.98 -5.62
C VAL A 65 -4.90 8.90 -6.59
N SER A 66 -5.40 8.88 -7.83
CA SER A 66 -5.02 7.87 -8.84
C SER A 66 -3.51 7.89 -9.14
N ILE A 67 -2.93 9.08 -9.34
CA ILE A 67 -1.49 9.24 -9.55
C ILE A 67 -0.71 8.81 -8.30
N GLY A 68 -1.16 9.21 -7.12
CA GLY A 68 -0.54 8.88 -5.84
C GLY A 68 -0.50 7.39 -5.58
N GLU A 69 -1.58 6.66 -5.90
CA GLU A 69 -1.64 5.21 -5.80
C GLU A 69 -0.64 4.53 -6.74
N MET A 70 -0.62 4.95 -8.01
CA MET A 70 0.35 4.45 -8.99
C MET A 70 1.79 4.73 -8.57
N ALA A 71 2.09 5.97 -8.18
CA ALA A 71 3.43 6.40 -7.81
C ALA A 71 3.91 5.72 -6.52
N ALA A 72 3.05 5.55 -5.51
CA ALA A 72 3.38 4.84 -4.28
C ALA A 72 3.59 3.34 -4.55
N GLY A 73 2.77 2.72 -5.38
CA GLY A 73 2.94 1.32 -5.79
C GLY A 73 4.29 1.08 -6.47
N VAL A 74 4.62 1.91 -7.48
CA VAL A 74 5.93 1.89 -8.15
C VAL A 74 7.07 2.20 -7.18
N GLY A 75 6.90 3.19 -6.31
CA GLY A 75 7.90 3.62 -5.34
C GLY A 75 8.28 2.53 -4.33
N ILE A 76 7.31 1.74 -3.84
CA ILE A 76 7.60 0.58 -2.96
C ILE A 76 8.49 -0.46 -3.65
N ILE A 77 8.24 -0.72 -4.94
CA ILE A 77 9.00 -1.69 -5.74
C ILE A 77 10.40 -1.12 -6.04
N LEU A 78 10.48 0.08 -6.62
CA LEU A 78 11.74 0.71 -6.99
C LEU A 78 12.62 0.98 -5.78
N GLY A 79 12.03 1.45 -4.67
CA GLY A 79 12.72 1.65 -3.41
C GLY A 79 13.42 0.38 -2.93
N GLY A 80 12.85 -0.80 -3.16
CA GLY A 80 13.43 -2.10 -2.78
C GLY A 80 14.71 -2.49 -3.52
N PHE A 81 14.91 -1.99 -4.75
CA PHE A 81 16.13 -2.27 -5.51
C PHE A 81 17.35 -1.50 -4.99
N PHE A 82 17.15 -0.38 -4.30
CA PHE A 82 18.23 0.46 -3.79
C PHE A 82 18.50 0.17 -2.30
N ALA A 83 19.62 -0.48 -2.01
CA ALA A 83 20.02 -0.83 -0.63
C ALA A 83 20.64 0.34 0.18
N ASN A 84 20.52 1.57 -0.31
CA ASN A 84 21.10 2.78 0.27
C ASN A 84 20.03 3.65 0.97
N ASN A 85 20.47 4.79 1.52
CA ASN A 85 19.59 5.75 2.20
C ASN A 85 18.47 6.26 1.27
N LEU A 86 18.74 6.41 -0.03
CA LEU A 86 17.75 6.85 -1.00
C LEU A 86 16.63 5.81 -1.16
N GLY A 87 16.97 4.53 -1.37
CA GLY A 87 15.96 3.48 -1.45
C GLY A 87 15.14 3.34 -0.18
N ASN A 88 15.79 3.48 0.99
CA ASN A 88 15.10 3.49 2.27
C ASN A 88 14.11 4.66 2.38
N LEU A 89 14.52 5.86 1.96
CA LEU A 89 13.65 7.04 1.95
C LEU A 89 12.47 6.85 0.99
N ILE A 90 12.72 6.39 -0.24
CA ILE A 90 11.67 6.12 -1.24
C ILE A 90 10.64 5.14 -0.69
N THR A 91 11.09 4.01 -0.13
CA THR A 91 10.20 3.00 0.46
C THR A 91 9.35 3.59 1.60
N ARG A 92 9.97 4.40 2.48
CA ARG A 92 9.25 5.01 3.60
C ARG A 92 8.21 6.02 3.15
N LEU A 93 8.57 6.90 2.21
CA LEU A 93 7.65 7.89 1.65
C LEU A 93 6.52 7.23 0.88
N SER A 94 6.82 6.19 0.11
CA SER A 94 5.80 5.43 -0.64
C SER A 94 4.84 4.72 0.30
N GLY A 95 5.35 4.04 1.34
CA GLY A 95 4.51 3.41 2.37
C GLY A 95 3.66 4.44 3.12
N GLY A 96 4.22 5.61 3.43
CA GLY A 96 3.48 6.72 4.03
C GLY A 96 2.37 7.26 3.13
N ALA A 97 2.64 7.38 1.82
CA ALA A 97 1.63 7.77 0.84
C ALA A 97 0.48 6.75 0.76
N VAL A 98 0.78 5.44 0.78
CA VAL A 98 -0.25 4.39 0.89
C VAL A 98 -1.12 4.64 2.12
N VAL A 99 -0.51 4.85 3.29
CA VAL A 99 -1.24 5.08 4.56
C VAL A 99 -2.18 6.29 4.45
N VAL A 100 -1.69 7.43 3.96
CA VAL A 100 -2.50 8.65 3.84
C VAL A 100 -3.70 8.43 2.89
N ILE A 101 -3.47 7.81 1.74
CA ILE A 101 -4.54 7.54 0.77
C ILE A 101 -5.55 6.55 1.34
N MET A 102 -5.10 5.50 2.04
CA MET A 102 -5.98 4.52 2.66
C MET A 102 -6.82 5.10 3.81
N ILE A 103 -6.28 6.05 4.58
CA ILE A 103 -7.08 6.80 5.55
C ILE A 103 -8.23 7.54 4.85
N GLY A 104 -7.93 8.21 3.73
CA GLY A 104 -8.96 8.84 2.89
C GLY A 104 -10.00 7.86 2.37
N ALA A 105 -9.56 6.70 1.87
CA ALA A 105 -10.44 5.64 1.38
C ALA A 105 -11.37 5.10 2.48
N PHE A 106 -10.86 4.87 3.70
CA PHE A 106 -11.70 4.45 4.82
C PHE A 106 -12.69 5.53 5.24
N TYR A 107 -12.21 6.77 5.40
CA TYR A 107 -13.04 7.87 5.89
C TYR A 107 -14.21 8.18 4.95
N LEU A 108 -13.93 8.23 3.65
CA LEU A 108 -14.93 8.59 2.66
C LEU A 108 -15.77 7.38 2.24
N GLY A 109 -15.12 6.23 1.98
CA GLY A 109 -15.75 5.06 1.37
C GLY A 109 -16.44 4.12 2.35
N HIS A 110 -15.87 3.97 3.56
CA HIS A 110 -16.20 2.86 4.46
C HIS A 110 -16.12 3.21 5.96
N PRO A 111 -16.65 4.36 6.42
CA PRO A 111 -16.55 4.77 7.83
C PRO A 111 -17.21 3.77 8.79
N GLU A 112 -18.21 3.03 8.34
CA GLU A 112 -18.91 2.01 9.12
C GLU A 112 -18.06 0.74 9.35
N TRP A 113 -16.99 0.52 8.58
CA TRP A 113 -16.17 -0.68 8.72
C TRP A 113 -15.42 -0.74 10.04
N PHE A 114 -15.09 0.39 10.65
CA PHE A 114 -14.33 0.44 11.91
C PHE A 114 -15.01 -0.24 13.09
N ILE A 115 -16.33 -0.39 13.05
CA ILE A 115 -17.12 -1.04 14.10
C ILE A 115 -17.63 -2.43 13.70
N THR A 116 -17.20 -2.96 12.54
CA THR A 116 -17.66 -4.26 12.04
C THR A 116 -16.50 -5.17 11.64
N PRO A 117 -16.73 -6.50 11.56
CA PRO A 117 -15.72 -7.43 11.05
C PRO A 117 -15.36 -7.22 9.57
N ARG A 118 -16.05 -6.33 8.84
CA ARG A 118 -15.78 -6.07 7.42
C ARG A 118 -14.39 -5.49 7.21
N LEU A 119 -13.91 -4.67 8.15
CA LEU A 119 -12.57 -4.10 8.10
C LEU A 119 -11.50 -5.18 7.91
N PHE A 120 -11.53 -6.22 8.75
CA PHE A 120 -10.52 -7.29 8.76
C PHE A 120 -10.68 -8.35 7.67
N LYS A 121 -11.79 -8.32 6.93
CA LYS A 121 -12.02 -9.20 5.78
C LYS A 121 -11.77 -8.51 4.44
N SER A 122 -11.49 -7.21 4.45
CA SER A 122 -11.29 -6.40 3.25
C SER A 122 -9.82 -6.37 2.84
N GLU A 123 -9.56 -6.20 1.55
CA GLU A 123 -8.22 -5.91 1.04
C GLU A 123 -7.63 -4.63 1.65
N GLN A 124 -8.48 -3.62 1.91
CA GLN A 124 -8.05 -2.27 2.29
C GLN A 124 -7.22 -2.23 3.59
N ILE A 125 -7.55 -3.07 4.58
CA ILE A 125 -6.77 -3.13 5.82
C ILE A 125 -5.38 -3.73 5.59
N PHE A 126 -5.25 -4.66 4.64
CA PHE A 126 -3.96 -5.26 4.30
C PHE A 126 -3.09 -4.26 3.55
N LEU A 127 -3.67 -3.50 2.61
CA LEU A 127 -2.96 -2.40 1.93
C LEU A 127 -2.47 -1.35 2.93
N PHE A 128 -3.36 -0.91 3.85
CA PHE A 128 -3.00 0.01 4.92
C PHE A 128 -1.87 -0.54 5.81
N THR A 129 -2.00 -1.78 6.27
CA THR A 129 -1.04 -2.39 7.21
C THR A 129 0.32 -2.61 6.54
N LEU A 130 0.35 -3.05 5.28
CA LEU A 130 1.59 -3.20 4.51
C LEU A 130 2.23 -1.84 4.18
N GLY A 131 1.42 -0.83 3.85
CA GLY A 131 1.88 0.54 3.69
C GLY A 131 2.54 1.07 4.96
N LEU A 132 1.88 0.89 6.11
CA LEU A 132 2.39 1.27 7.42
C LEU A 132 3.67 0.51 7.78
N TYR A 133 3.72 -0.80 7.48
CA TYR A 133 4.91 -1.61 7.65
C TYR A 133 6.09 -0.99 6.89
N PHE A 134 5.95 -0.68 5.60
CA PHE A 134 7.03 -0.06 4.82
C PHE A 134 7.35 1.37 5.24
N ALA A 135 6.36 2.15 5.68
CA ALA A 135 6.54 3.50 6.20
C ALA A 135 7.45 3.50 7.45
N ILE A 136 7.24 2.55 8.35
CA ILE A 136 8.01 2.43 9.60
C ILE A 136 9.36 1.73 9.33
N ARG A 137 9.31 0.57 8.68
CA ARG A 137 10.46 -0.33 8.52
C ARG A 137 11.48 0.15 7.49
N GLY A 138 11.01 0.72 6.39
CA GLY A 138 11.84 1.07 5.23
C GLY A 138 12.52 -0.15 4.59
N ASN A 139 13.78 0.00 4.19
CA ASN A 139 14.62 -1.04 3.57
C ASN A 139 15.53 -1.77 4.57
N SER A 140 15.44 -1.45 5.85
CA SER A 140 16.40 -1.90 6.85
C SER A 140 16.51 -3.43 6.88
N LYS A 141 17.73 -3.93 6.65
CA LYS A 141 18.16 -5.29 6.99
C LYS A 141 18.28 -5.34 8.51
N THR A 142 17.35 -5.99 9.21
CA THR A 142 17.70 -6.55 10.53
C THR A 142 18.15 -7.96 10.30
#